data_AF-A0A936BG70-F1
#
_entry.id   AF-A0A936BG70-F1
#
_cell.length_a   1.000
_cell.length_b   1.000
_cell.length_c   1.000
_cell.angle_alpha   90.00
_cell.angle_beta   90.00
_cell.angle_gamma   90.00
#
_symmetry.space_group_name_H-M   'P 1'
#
loop_
_entity.id
_entity.type
_entity.pdbx_description
1 polymer ?
#
loop_
_entity_poly.entity_id
_entity_poly.type
_entity_poly.pdbx_seq_one_letter_code
_entity_poly.pdbx_strand_id
1 'polypeptide(L)'
;MNISAKITSKGQITLPVEMRRELRIDFVVLAELVWVLAKQLKRPKVEIVGALRLVAMTGAFRFGDRHILMQAIDDYAEMSADFADFLIQRENEAAGCIATLTLDRKALRHPGFRHPTE
;
A
#
# COMPACT_ATOMS: atom_id res chain seq x y z
N MET A 1 29.67 -8.33 -15.78
CA MET A 1 29.60 -7.25 -14.79
C MET A 1 30.42 -7.70 -13.60
N ASN A 2 31.65 -7.19 -13.44
CA ASN A 2 32.55 -7.61 -12.35
C ASN A 2 32.10 -6.95 -11.05
N ILE A 3 31.73 -7.75 -10.05
CA ILE A 3 31.23 -7.30 -8.75
C ILE A 3 32.29 -7.63 -7.72
N SER A 4 33.09 -6.65 -7.30
CA SER A 4 34.08 -6.83 -6.24
C SER A 4 33.62 -6.11 -4.97
N ALA A 5 33.46 -6.84 -3.88
CA ALA A 5 33.29 -6.27 -2.55
C ALA A 5 34.57 -5.53 -2.13
N LYS A 6 34.43 -4.42 -1.40
CA LYS A 6 35.57 -3.69 -0.82
C LYS A 6 35.74 -4.10 0.63
N ILE A 7 36.95 -4.55 0.97
CA ILE A 7 37.37 -4.80 2.36
C ILE A 7 38.01 -3.51 2.86
N THR A 8 37.47 -2.94 3.93
CA THR A 8 38.05 -1.74 4.54
C THR A 8 39.36 -2.07 5.26
N SER A 9 40.18 -1.06 5.54
CA SER A 9 41.43 -1.22 6.32
C SER A 9 41.21 -1.80 7.74
N LYS A 10 39.96 -1.87 8.20
CA LYS A 10 39.55 -2.48 9.47
C LYS A 10 39.01 -3.91 9.32
N GLY A 11 39.14 -4.54 8.16
CA GLY A 11 38.70 -5.92 7.91
C GLY A 11 37.18 -6.08 7.77
N GLN A 12 36.42 -4.99 7.66
CA GLN A 12 34.97 -5.06 7.44
C GLN A 12 34.66 -5.13 5.95
N ILE A 13 33.84 -6.11 5.56
CA ILE A 13 33.26 -6.21 4.22
C ILE A 13 32.15 -5.15 4.13
N THR A 14 32.31 -4.16 3.26
CA THR A 14 31.24 -3.22 2.94
C THR A 14 30.64 -3.64 1.60
N LEU A 15 29.39 -4.10 1.63
CA LEU A 15 28.62 -4.27 0.41
C LEU A 15 28.31 -2.87 -0.15
N PRO A 16 28.50 -2.63 -1.46
CA PRO A 16 28.12 -1.37 -2.08
C PRO A 16 26.65 -1.04 -1.82
N VAL A 17 26.34 0.20 -1.41
CA VAL A 17 24.98 0.71 -1.15
C VAL A 17 24.03 0.43 -2.33
N GLU A 18 24.57 0.43 -3.53
CA GLU A 18 23.97 0.05 -4.82
C GLU A 18 23.50 -1.43 -4.92
N MET A 19 23.67 -2.24 -3.88
CA MET A 19 23.15 -3.60 -3.80
C MET A 19 21.80 -3.73 -3.07
N ARG A 20 21.29 -2.68 -2.39
CA ARG A 20 19.90 -2.67 -1.89
C ARG A 20 18.95 -2.26 -3.02
N ARG A 21 18.57 -3.21 -3.87
CA ARG A 21 17.46 -3.00 -4.79
C ARG A 21 16.16 -3.03 -4.00
N GLU A 22 15.42 -1.92 -4.02
CA GLU A 22 14.05 -1.89 -3.51
C GLU A 22 13.21 -2.94 -4.26
N LEU A 23 12.42 -3.71 -3.53
CA LEU A 23 11.45 -4.64 -4.10
C LEU A 23 10.16 -3.87 -4.39
N ARG A 24 9.65 -3.95 -5.62
CA ARG A 24 8.37 -3.33 -5.95
C ARG A 24 7.22 -4.24 -5.48
N ILE A 25 6.23 -3.65 -4.82
CA ILE A 25 4.95 -4.28 -4.51
C ILE A 25 3.86 -3.44 -5.16
N ASP A 26 3.05 -4.06 -6.01
CA ASP A 26 1.91 -3.41 -6.64
C ASP A 26 0.72 -3.33 -5.67
N PHE A 27 -0.10 -2.30 -5.83
CA PHE A 27 -1.28 -2.08 -4.98
C PHE A 27 -2.28 -3.25 -5.05
N VAL A 28 -2.42 -3.90 -6.21
CA VAL A 28 -3.25 -5.10 -6.33
C VAL A 28 -2.78 -6.23 -5.41
N VAL A 29 -1.47 -6.38 -5.20
CA VAL A 29 -0.92 -7.40 -4.29
C VAL A 29 -1.27 -7.08 -2.85
N LEU A 30 -1.24 -5.80 -2.47
CA LEU A 30 -1.65 -5.36 -1.13
C LEU A 30 -3.17 -5.53 -0.91
N ALA A 31 -3.98 -5.23 -1.94
CA ALA A 31 -5.42 -5.45 -1.90
C ALA A 31 -5.78 -6.92 -1.64
N GLU A 32 -5.16 -7.83 -2.40
CA GLU A 32 -5.35 -9.28 -2.22
C GLU A 32 -4.83 -9.76 -0.86
N LEU A 33 -3.68 -9.25 -0.40
CA LEU A 33 -3.17 -9.57 0.93
C LEU A 33 -4.18 -9.20 2.03
N VAL A 34 -4.77 -8.00 1.97
CA VAL A 34 -5.80 -7.58 2.92
C VAL A 34 -7.03 -8.47 2.82
N TRP A 35 -7.47 -8.80 1.60
CA TRP A 35 -8.61 -9.70 1.40
C TRP A 35 -8.36 -11.07 2.04
N VAL A 36 -7.18 -11.66 1.81
CA VAL A 36 -6.79 -12.95 2.43
C VAL A 36 -6.77 -12.82 3.95
N LEU A 37 -6.12 -11.80 4.50
CA LEU A 37 -6.01 -11.61 5.95
C LEU A 37 -7.38 -11.41 6.61
N ALA A 38 -8.24 -10.59 6.01
CA ALA A 38 -9.54 -10.23 6.57
C ALA A 38 -10.60 -11.31 6.37
N LYS A 39 -10.70 -11.91 5.16
CA LYS A 39 -11.81 -12.82 4.81
C LYS A 39 -11.45 -14.28 5.03
N GLN A 40 -10.25 -14.71 4.64
CA GLN A 40 -9.82 -16.10 4.77
C GLN A 40 -9.26 -16.40 6.15
N LEU A 41 -8.35 -15.53 6.62
CA LEU A 41 -7.67 -15.72 7.91
C LEU A 41 -8.35 -15.00 9.08
N LYS A 42 -9.42 -14.24 8.82
CA LYS A 42 -10.27 -13.56 9.82
C LYS A 42 -9.47 -12.74 10.84
N ARG A 43 -8.37 -12.13 10.39
CA ARG A 43 -7.52 -11.30 11.24
C ARG A 43 -8.26 -10.01 11.63
N PRO A 44 -8.11 -9.54 12.89
CA PRO A 44 -8.65 -8.26 13.30
C PRO A 44 -8.14 -7.13 12.41
N LYS A 45 -9.03 -6.21 12.02
CA LYS A 45 -8.71 -5.07 11.17
C LYS A 45 -7.54 -4.24 11.69
N VAL A 46 -7.44 -4.06 13.01
CA VAL A 46 -6.34 -3.35 13.67
C VAL A 46 -4.97 -4.01 13.42
N GLU A 47 -4.90 -5.34 13.40
CA GLU A 47 -3.68 -6.08 13.11
C GLU A 47 -3.27 -5.91 11.63
N ILE A 48 -4.26 -5.96 10.73
CA ILE A 48 -4.05 -5.76 9.29
C ILE A 48 -3.50 -4.35 9.03
N VAL A 49 -4.12 -3.32 9.60
CA VAL A 49 -3.65 -1.93 9.49
C VAL A 49 -2.23 -1.79 10.02
N GLY A 50 -1.92 -2.39 11.18
CA GLY A 50 -0.57 -2.40 11.73
C GLY A 50 0.45 -3.03 10.78
N ALA A 51 0.13 -4.17 10.20
CA ALA A 51 0.98 -4.84 9.22
C ALA A 51 1.21 -4.01 7.95
N LEU A 52 0.15 -3.40 7.41
CA LEU A 52 0.25 -2.51 6.25
C LEU A 52 1.14 -1.31 6.52
N ARG A 53 1.03 -0.67 7.69
CA ARG A 53 1.91 0.45 8.07
C ARG A 53 3.37 0.02 8.16
N LEU A 54 3.66 -1.14 8.74
CA LEU A 54 5.02 -1.68 8.79
C LEU A 54 5.58 -1.92 7.38
N VAL A 55 4.79 -2.53 6.49
CA VAL A 55 5.17 -2.72 5.08
C VAL A 55 5.41 -1.37 4.38
N ALA A 56 4.50 -0.41 4.56
CA ALA A 56 4.58 0.92 3.96
C ALA A 56 5.71 1.79 4.52
N MET A 57 6.19 1.56 5.74
CA MET A 57 7.32 2.29 6.34
C MET A 57 8.67 1.61 6.07
N THR A 58 8.67 0.35 5.63
CA THR A 58 9.89 -0.39 5.36
C THR A 58 10.57 0.14 4.09
N GLY A 59 11.80 0.64 4.25
CA GLY A 59 12.62 1.15 3.15
C GLY A 59 13.12 0.10 2.15
N ALA A 60 12.76 -1.18 2.34
CA ALA A 60 13.05 -2.25 1.40
C ALA A 60 12.03 -2.32 0.24
N PHE A 61 10.86 -1.66 0.38
CA PHE A 61 9.77 -1.75 -0.60
C PHE A 61 9.53 -0.43 -1.31
N ARG A 62 9.25 -0.51 -2.61
CA ARG A 62 8.72 0.57 -3.44
C ARG A 62 7.28 0.24 -3.86
N PHE A 63 6.44 1.26 -3.91
CA PHE A 63 5.04 1.17 -4.32
C PHE A 63 4.78 2.08 -5.53
N GLY A 64 3.54 2.07 -6.06
CA GLY A 64 3.12 3.05 -7.08
C GLY A 64 3.33 4.48 -6.58
N ASP A 65 2.70 4.82 -5.45
CA ASP A 65 2.96 6.02 -4.67
C ASP A 65 2.79 5.71 -3.18
N ARG A 66 3.81 6.00 -2.37
CA ARG A 66 3.78 5.71 -0.93
C ARG A 66 2.77 6.61 -0.20
N HIS A 67 2.57 7.84 -0.64
CA HIS A 67 1.62 8.77 -0.04
C HIS A 67 0.19 8.28 -0.23
N ILE A 68 -0.17 7.86 -1.45
CA ILE A 68 -1.47 7.24 -1.76
C ILE A 68 -1.70 6.01 -0.89
N LEU A 69 -0.70 5.13 -0.76
CA LEU A 69 -0.80 3.95 0.09
C LEU A 69 -1.07 4.32 1.56
N MET A 70 -0.35 5.30 2.10
CA MET A 70 -0.54 5.73 3.48
C MET A 70 -1.92 6.31 3.72
N GLN A 71 -2.41 7.16 2.82
CA GLN A 71 -3.77 7.71 2.89
C GLN A 71 -4.83 6.60 2.83
N ALA A 72 -4.69 5.63 1.93
CA ALA A 72 -5.61 4.50 1.84
C ALA A 72 -5.59 3.61 3.10
N ILE A 73 -4.43 3.46 3.76
CA ILE A 73 -4.32 2.76 5.04
C ILE A 73 -5.06 3.52 6.15
N ASP A 74 -4.95 4.86 6.17
CA ASP A 74 -5.65 5.72 7.14
C ASP A 74 -7.17 5.62 6.96
N ASP A 75 -7.67 5.79 5.73
CA ASP A 75 -9.10 5.67 5.44
C ASP A 75 -9.62 4.27 5.76
N TYR A 76 -8.85 3.24 5.37
CA TYR A 76 -9.21 1.87 5.68
C TYR A 76 -9.28 1.67 7.18
N ALA A 77 -8.42 2.25 8.01
CA ALA A 77 -8.48 2.09 9.46
C ALA A 77 -9.80 2.60 10.05
N GLU A 78 -10.30 3.74 9.58
CA GLU A 78 -11.46 4.43 10.14
C GLU A 78 -12.80 3.98 9.55
N MET A 79 -12.80 3.54 8.28
CA MET A 79 -14.04 3.36 7.52
C MET A 79 -14.41 1.89 7.28
N SER A 80 -15.64 1.65 6.80
CA SER A 80 -16.21 0.28 6.68
C SER A 80 -16.11 -0.38 5.30
N ALA A 81 -15.60 0.34 4.29
CA ALA A 81 -15.37 -0.19 2.96
C ALA A 81 -14.11 -1.10 2.92
N ASP A 82 -13.93 -1.87 1.85
CA ASP A 82 -12.76 -2.74 1.74
C ASP A 82 -11.53 -1.90 1.34
N PHE A 83 -10.32 -2.39 1.67
CA PHE A 83 -9.08 -1.62 1.46
C PHE A 83 -8.82 -1.25 0.00
N ALA A 84 -9.22 -2.11 -0.94
CA ALA A 84 -9.10 -1.85 -2.37
C ALA A 84 -9.89 -0.61 -2.82
N ASP A 85 -11.05 -0.36 -2.19
CA ASP A 85 -11.88 0.82 -2.49
C ASP A 85 -11.06 2.09 -2.25
N PHE A 86 -10.41 2.20 -1.09
CA PHE A 86 -9.62 3.37 -0.72
C PHE A 86 -8.38 3.55 -1.59
N LEU A 87 -7.71 2.47 -1.99
CA LEU A 87 -6.61 2.57 -2.95
C LEU A 87 -7.07 3.19 -4.27
N ILE A 88 -8.17 2.67 -4.83
CA ILE A 88 -8.73 3.17 -6.10
C ILE A 88 -9.15 4.63 -5.96
N GLN A 89 -9.83 4.99 -4.87
CA GLN A 89 -10.29 6.36 -4.66
C GLN A 89 -9.13 7.34 -4.53
N ARG A 90 -8.07 6.98 -3.81
CA ARG A 90 -6.87 7.83 -3.66
C ARG A 90 -6.06 7.94 -4.95
N GLU A 91 -5.97 6.87 -5.74
CA GLU A 91 -5.38 6.96 -7.08
C GLU A 91 -6.17 7.89 -8.01
N ASN A 92 -7.50 7.79 -8.02
CA ASN A 92 -8.34 8.69 -8.81
C ASN A 92 -8.24 10.15 -8.34
N GLU A 93 -8.23 10.37 -7.02
CA GLU A 93 -8.05 11.71 -6.44
C GLU A 93 -6.69 12.30 -6.83
N ALA A 94 -5.61 11.51 -6.75
CA ALA A 94 -4.28 11.92 -7.19
C ALA A 94 -4.20 12.21 -8.70
N ALA A 95 -5.05 11.56 -9.50
CA ALA A 95 -5.20 11.84 -10.93
C ALA A 95 -6.08 13.08 -11.24
N GLY A 96 -6.60 13.76 -10.21
CA GLY A 96 -7.43 14.97 -10.35
C GLY A 96 -8.92 14.70 -10.53
N CYS A 97 -9.39 13.47 -10.30
CA CYS A 97 -10.81 13.16 -10.32
C CYS A 97 -11.52 13.76 -9.11
N ILE A 98 -12.69 14.36 -9.35
CA ILE A 98 -13.52 14.98 -8.29
C ILE A 98 -14.31 13.96 -7.46
N ALA A 99 -14.48 12.73 -7.97
CA ALA A 99 -15.17 11.63 -7.32
C ALA A 99 -14.79 10.31 -8.00
N THR A 100 -14.89 9.21 -7.25
CA THR A 100 -14.82 7.84 -7.79
C THR A 100 -16.23 7.25 -7.88
N LEU A 101 -16.62 6.81 -9.07
CA LEU A 101 -17.92 6.15 -9.25
C LEU A 101 -17.83 4.69 -8.81
N THR A 102 -18.81 4.22 -8.03
CA THR A 102 -18.86 2.83 -7.56
C THR A 102 -20.28 2.30 -7.44
N LEU A 103 -20.44 0.99 -7.62
CA LEU A 103 -21.67 0.26 -7.34
C LEU A 103 -21.67 -0.37 -5.94
N ASP A 104 -20.54 -0.31 -5.21
CA ASP A 104 -20.45 -0.82 -3.84
C ASP A 104 -21.12 0.12 -2.84
N ARG A 105 -22.23 -0.34 -2.25
CA ARG A 105 -23.03 0.42 -1.28
C ARG A 105 -22.29 0.79 0.01
N LYS A 106 -21.25 0.05 0.40
CA LYS A 106 -20.40 0.38 1.56
C LYS A 106 -19.44 1.50 1.21
N ALA A 107 -18.85 1.46 0.02
CA ALA A 107 -17.95 2.51 -0.46
C ALA A 107 -18.68 3.86 -0.61
N LEU A 108 -19.94 3.86 -1.06
CA LEU A 108 -20.80 5.06 -1.15
C LEU A 108 -21.01 5.80 0.18
N ARG A 109 -20.67 5.20 1.33
CA ARG A 109 -20.73 5.88 2.63
C ARG A 109 -19.57 6.84 2.87
N HIS A 110 -18.57 6.84 1.98
CA HIS A 110 -17.39 7.69 2.09
C HIS A 110 -17.49 8.86 1.08
N PRO A 111 -17.18 10.11 1.48
CA PRO A 111 -17.38 11.31 0.65
C PRO A 111 -16.68 11.30 -0.73
N GLY A 112 -15.61 10.52 -0.88
CA GLY A 112 -14.88 10.38 -2.15
C GLY A 112 -15.59 9.53 -3.22
N PHE A 113 -16.70 8.86 -2.88
CA PHE A 113 -17.44 8.00 -3.80
C PHE A 113 -18.81 8.58 -4.17
N ARG A 114 -19.29 8.23 -5.37
CA ARG A 114 -20.64 8.54 -5.84
C ARG A 114 -21.25 7.38 -6.62
N HIS A 115 -22.58 7.31 -6.64
CA HIS A 115 -23.26 6.34 -7.49
C HIS A 115 -23.23 6.83 -8.95
N PRO A 116 -23.07 5.96 -9.96
CA PRO A 116 -23.01 6.38 -11.37
C PRO A 116 -24.27 7.05 -11.93
N THR A 117 -25.39 7.02 -11.20
CA THR A 117 -26.70 7.54 -11.63
C THR A 117 -27.20 8.69 -10.77
N GLU A 118 -26.35 9.21 -9.88
CA GLU A 118 -26.61 10.44 -9.11
C GLU A 118 -26.17 11.68 -9.89
#